data_AF-X8AF30-F1
#
_entry.id   AF-X8AF30-F1
#
_cell.length_a   1.000
_cell.length_b   1.000
_cell.length_c   1.000
_cell.angle_alpha   90.00
_cell.angle_beta   90.00
_cell.angle_gamma   90.00
#
_symmetry.space_group_name_H-M   'P 1'
#
loop_
_entity.id
_entity.type
_entity.pdbx_description
1 polymer ?
#
loop_
_entity_poly.entity_id
_entity_poly.type
_entity_poly.pdbx_seq_one_letter_code
_entity_poly.pdbx_strand_id
1 'polypeptide(L)'
;MPGIDYRHCFCAKGSSTSAGMPGRNGMSFGCARSVSTTRALQLVYDSAFDALLACLDRRNRLDEAITAMAAHSEFTPVVRRLSCMRGIATLTAFGLAGEIGDWSQLTGRSVGAHLGLVPAEYSSGATRTQGAVTKTGNGHARRLLVEAAGITGLGTAPVRTRA
;
A
#
# COMPACT_ATOMS: atom_id res chain seq x y z
N MET A 1 3.20 14.09 -16.83
CA MET A 1 3.22 14.50 -15.42
C MET A 1 4.45 15.37 -15.22
N PRO A 2 4.34 16.66 -14.84
CA PRO A 2 5.53 17.44 -14.51
C PRO A 2 6.12 16.87 -13.21
N GLY A 3 7.37 16.42 -13.27
CA GLY A 3 8.10 15.85 -12.14
C GLY A 3 8.36 16.93 -11.10
N ILE A 4 7.88 16.70 -9.88
CA ILE A 4 8.27 17.50 -8.73
C ILE A 4 9.73 17.15 -8.44
N ASP A 5 10.64 18.10 -8.68
CA ASP A 5 12.05 17.94 -8.36
C ASP A 5 12.26 18.12 -6.86
N TYR A 6 12.31 17.00 -6.13
CA TYR A 6 12.57 16.98 -4.70
C TYR A 6 14.05 17.22 -4.34
N ARG A 7 14.98 17.20 -5.32
CA ARG A 7 16.42 17.39 -5.06
C ARG A 7 16.76 18.84 -4.70
N HIS A 8 15.88 19.79 -5.02
CA HIS A 8 16.15 21.22 -4.84
C HIS A 8 15.63 21.84 -3.54
N CYS A 9 14.95 21.07 -2.68
CA CYS A 9 14.40 21.61 -1.42
C CYS A 9 15.46 21.88 -0.33
N PHE A 10 16.73 21.52 -0.54
CA PHE A 10 17.81 21.78 0.42
C PHE A 10 18.71 22.93 -0.06
N CYS A 11 18.14 24.12 -0.25
CA CYS A 11 18.91 25.31 -0.61
C CYS A 11 19.62 25.90 0.62
N ALA A 12 20.94 25.87 0.59
CA ALA A 12 21.87 26.49 1.53
C ALA A 12 21.54 27.97 1.79
N LYS A 13 21.48 28.36 3.07
CA LYS A 13 21.47 29.77 3.49
C LYS A 13 22.83 30.14 4.11
N GLY A 14 23.56 31.00 3.40
CA GLY A 14 24.35 32.06 4.03
C GLY A 14 25.87 31.83 4.14
N SER A 15 26.60 32.04 3.05
CA SER A 15 27.96 32.60 3.14
C SER A 15 27.86 34.11 3.37
N SER A 16 28.07 34.59 4.60
CA SER A 16 28.28 36.02 4.87
C SER A 16 29.76 36.28 5.13
N THR A 17 30.46 36.81 4.13
CA THR A 17 31.71 37.54 4.31
C THR A 17 31.38 38.87 4.98
N SER A 18 31.70 39.05 6.26
CA SER A 18 31.55 40.33 6.95
C SER A 18 32.92 40.97 7.19
N ALA A 19 33.22 42.01 6.41
CA ALA A 19 34.14 43.07 6.82
C ALA A 19 33.39 44.05 7.75
N GLY A 20 33.93 44.36 8.93
CA GLY A 20 33.38 45.41 9.82
C GLY A 20 33.53 45.11 11.32
N MET A 21 34.30 45.97 12.00
CA MET A 21 34.81 45.94 13.40
C MET A 21 33.74 46.25 14.50
N PRO A 22 34.06 46.22 15.82
CA PRO A 22 33.28 45.54 16.86
C PRO A 22 32.42 46.45 17.76
N GLY A 23 31.41 45.86 18.43
CA GLY A 23 30.64 46.55 19.45
C GLY A 23 29.72 45.67 20.29
N ARG A 24 30.16 45.43 21.54
CA ARG A 24 29.39 45.26 22.80
C ARG A 24 28.33 44.13 22.89
N ASN A 25 28.74 43.08 23.61
CA ASN A 25 28.00 42.34 24.65
C ASN A 25 26.48 42.21 24.48
N GLY A 26 26.07 41.28 23.61
CA GLY A 26 24.75 40.66 23.65
C GLY A 26 24.94 39.15 23.64
N MET A 27 24.54 38.49 24.72
CA MET A 27 24.55 37.03 24.83
C MET A 27 23.50 36.48 23.85
N SER A 28 23.89 36.21 22.61
CA SER A 28 23.00 35.53 21.67
C SER A 28 22.92 34.06 22.04
N PHE A 29 21.84 33.66 22.72
CA PHE A 29 21.40 32.27 22.76
C PHE A 29 20.92 31.86 21.36
N GLY A 30 21.87 31.65 20.46
CA GLY A 30 21.63 31.12 19.12
C GLY A 30 21.94 29.64 19.12
N CYS A 31 21.01 28.81 19.62
CA CYS A 31 20.98 27.39 19.24
C CYS A 31 20.50 27.32 17.78
N ALA A 32 21.29 27.86 16.85
CA ALA A 32 21.17 27.56 15.45
C ALA A 32 21.74 26.14 15.30
N ARG A 33 20.88 25.15 15.51
CA ARG A 33 21.13 23.76 15.12
C ARG A 33 21.19 23.72 13.59
N SER A 34 22.29 24.23 13.04
CA SER A 34 22.66 23.98 11.66
C SER A 34 23.05 22.51 11.63
N VAL A 35 22.15 21.68 11.11
CA VAL A 35 22.58 20.37 10.60
C VAL A 35 23.50 20.71 9.43
N SER A 36 24.79 20.77 9.70
CA SER A 36 25.80 20.67 8.66
C SER A 36 25.64 19.27 8.09
N THR A 37 24.83 19.15 7.04
CA THR A 37 24.68 17.89 6.32
C THR A 37 26.06 17.56 5.72
N THR A 38 26.80 16.67 6.38
CA THR A 38 28.07 16.16 5.89
C THR A 38 27.88 15.66 4.46
N ARG A 39 28.84 15.87 3.56
CA ARG A 39 28.81 15.37 2.17
C ARG A 39 28.43 13.88 2.07
N ALA A 40 28.82 13.08 3.06
CA ALA A 40 28.43 11.68 3.20
C ALA A 40 26.90 11.48 3.38
N LEU A 41 26.22 12.32 4.16
CA LEU A 41 24.77 12.23 4.35
C LEU A 41 24.01 12.60 3.06
N GLN A 42 24.50 13.59 2.30
CA GLN A 42 23.90 13.93 1.01
C GLN A 42 24.00 12.77 0.02
N LEU A 43 25.16 12.12 -0.06
CA LEU A 43 25.36 10.95 -0.93
C LEU A 43 24.45 9.78 -0.54
N VAL A 44 24.32 9.49 0.75
CA VAL A 44 23.41 8.42 1.22
C VAL A 44 21.96 8.76 0.86
N TYR A 45 21.54 10.00 1.09
CA TYR A 45 20.20 10.46 0.74
C TYR A 45 19.92 10.30 -0.76
N ASP A 46 20.81 10.80 -1.63
CA ASP A 46 20.63 10.69 -3.08
C ASP A 46 20.52 9.23 -3.53
N SER A 47 21.37 8.34 -3.00
CA SER A 47 21.33 6.92 -3.33
C SER A 47 20.03 6.23 -2.88
N ALA A 48 19.53 6.56 -1.69
CA ALA A 48 18.28 6.02 -1.17
C ALA A 48 17.07 6.57 -1.94
N PHE A 49 17.13 7.84 -2.34
CA PHE A 49 16.09 8.48 -3.15
C PHE A 49 16.02 7.87 -4.55
N ASP A 50 17.16 7.66 -5.21
CA ASP A 50 17.20 6.98 -6.51
C ASP A 50 16.67 5.54 -6.41
N ALA A 51 16.98 4.82 -5.33
CA ALA A 51 16.43 3.48 -5.08
C ALA A 51 14.90 3.50 -4.88
N LEU A 52 14.38 4.50 -4.17
CA LEU A 52 12.93 4.69 -4.00
C LEU A 52 12.24 4.92 -5.35
N LEU A 53 12.78 5.81 -6.18
CA LEU A 53 12.24 6.09 -7.50
C LEU A 53 12.24 4.83 -8.38
N ALA A 54 13.35 4.08 -8.40
CA ALA A 54 13.42 2.82 -9.14
C ALA A 54 12.38 1.79 -8.67
N CYS A 55 12.13 1.70 -7.35
CA CYS A 55 11.09 0.85 -6.79
C CYS A 55 9.68 1.27 -7.23
N LEU A 56 9.39 2.57 -7.22
CA LEU A 56 8.11 3.11 -7.66
C LEU A 56 7.85 2.82 -9.14
N ASP A 57 8.85 3.04 -9.99
CA ASP A 57 8.77 2.75 -11.42
C ASP A 57 8.60 1.25 -11.69
N ARG A 58 9.28 0.40 -10.91
CA ARG A 58 9.11 -1.06 -11.01
C ARG A 58 7.69 -1.49 -10.63
N ARG A 59 7.15 -0.94 -9.54
CA ARG A 59 5.77 -1.19 -9.10
C ARG A 59 4.78 -0.77 -10.18
N ASN A 60 4.89 0.46 -10.70
CA ASN A 60 3.97 0.97 -11.71
C ASN A 60 3.96 0.09 -12.98
N ARG A 61 5.13 -0.33 -13.46
CA ARG A 61 5.23 -1.26 -14.60
C ARG A 61 4.59 -2.63 -14.33
N LEU A 62 4.69 -3.13 -13.10
CA LEU A 62 4.00 -4.37 -12.71
C LEU A 62 2.49 -4.17 -12.65
N ASP A 63 2.02 -3.06 -12.08
CA ASP A 63 0.58 -2.74 -12.02
C ASP A 63 -0.03 -2.63 -13.42
N GLU A 64 0.68 -1.99 -14.36
CA GLU A 64 0.28 -1.92 -15.77
C GLU A 64 0.20 -3.32 -16.41
N ALA A 65 1.25 -4.13 -16.25
CA ALA A 65 1.29 -5.48 -16.79
C ALA A 65 0.17 -6.37 -16.21
N ILE A 66 -0.09 -6.28 -14.90
CA ILE A 66 -1.16 -7.01 -14.23
C ILE A 66 -2.52 -6.57 -14.74
N THR A 67 -2.72 -5.26 -14.91
CA THR A 67 -3.97 -4.73 -15.45
C THR A 67 -4.22 -5.22 -16.88
N ALA A 68 -3.17 -5.24 -17.72
CA ALA A 68 -3.26 -5.78 -19.07
C ALA A 68 -3.57 -7.28 -19.08
N MET A 69 -2.90 -8.08 -18.26
CA MET A 69 -3.17 -9.51 -18.13
C MET A 69 -4.61 -9.76 -17.65
N ALA A 70 -5.07 -9.02 -16.65
CA ALA A 70 -6.43 -9.15 -16.12
C ALA A 70 -7.50 -8.78 -17.16
N ALA A 71 -7.23 -7.83 -18.06
CA ALA A 71 -8.12 -7.43 -19.14
C ALA A 71 -8.21 -8.45 -20.30
N HIS A 72 -7.21 -9.33 -20.44
CA HIS A 72 -7.10 -10.30 -21.53
C HIS A 72 -7.02 -11.75 -21.03
N SER A 73 -7.71 -12.07 -19.94
CA SER A 73 -7.71 -13.41 -19.34
C SER A 73 -9.11 -14.02 -19.33
N GLU A 74 -9.20 -15.33 -19.08
CA GLU A 74 -10.47 -16.00 -18.82
C GLU A 74 -11.22 -15.42 -17.60
N PHE A 75 -10.47 -14.82 -16.67
CA PHE A 75 -11.00 -14.23 -15.45
C PHE A 75 -11.55 -12.81 -15.63
N THR A 76 -11.40 -12.19 -16.80
CA THR A 76 -11.84 -10.80 -17.05
C THR A 76 -13.28 -10.51 -16.60
N PRO A 77 -14.29 -11.37 -16.85
CA PRO A 77 -15.66 -11.13 -16.38
C PRO A 77 -15.78 -11.13 -14.86
N VAL A 78 -15.03 -12.01 -14.18
CA VAL A 78 -15.01 -12.11 -12.72
C VAL A 78 -14.29 -10.91 -12.12
N VAL A 79 -13.12 -10.58 -12.63
CA VAL A 79 -12.33 -9.41 -12.18
C VAL A 79 -13.16 -8.15 -12.25
N ARG A 80 -13.85 -7.89 -13.37
CA ARG A 80 -14.71 -6.71 -13.53
C ARG A 80 -15.82 -6.65 -12.47
N ARG A 81 -16.46 -7.78 -12.16
CA ARG A 81 -17.53 -7.84 -11.14
C ARG A 81 -16.96 -7.62 -9.74
N LEU A 82 -15.82 -8.23 -9.42
CA LEU A 82 -15.17 -8.08 -8.11
C LEU A 82 -14.70 -6.63 -7.89
N SER A 83 -14.13 -6.00 -8.92
CA SER A 83 -13.67 -4.60 -8.87
C SER A 83 -14.79 -3.57 -8.70
N CYS A 84 -16.07 -3.96 -8.88
CA CYS A 84 -17.19 -3.08 -8.52
C CYS A 84 -17.39 -2.98 -7.00
N MET A 85 -16.85 -3.91 -6.21
CA MET A 85 -16.92 -3.83 -4.76
C MET A 85 -15.92 -2.80 -4.22
N ARG A 86 -16.36 -2.01 -3.26
CA ARG A 86 -15.51 -1.01 -2.62
C ARG A 86 -14.35 -1.68 -1.90
N GLY A 87 -13.14 -1.15 -2.13
CA GLY A 87 -11.91 -1.68 -1.55
C GLY A 87 -11.23 -2.79 -2.37
N ILE A 88 -11.83 -3.24 -3.49
CA ILE A 88 -11.22 -4.27 -4.34
C ILE A 88 -10.59 -3.63 -5.59
N ALA A 89 -9.25 -3.59 -5.62
CA ALA A 89 -8.48 -3.17 -6.79
C ALA A 89 -8.29 -4.33 -7.79
N THR A 90 -7.88 -4.02 -9.03
CA THR A 90 -7.65 -5.00 -10.11
C THR A 90 -6.71 -6.13 -9.69
N LEU A 91 -5.59 -5.80 -9.01
CA LEU A 91 -4.65 -6.79 -8.47
C LEU A 91 -5.34 -7.79 -7.54
N THR A 92 -6.11 -7.28 -6.57
CA THR A 92 -6.83 -8.09 -5.58
C THR A 92 -7.90 -8.94 -6.25
N ALA A 93 -8.68 -8.36 -7.17
CA ALA A 93 -9.71 -9.07 -7.93
C ALA A 93 -9.12 -10.18 -8.80
N PHE A 94 -8.00 -9.91 -9.49
CA PHE A 94 -7.32 -10.88 -10.34
C PHE A 94 -6.68 -12.00 -9.52
N GLY A 95 -6.04 -11.66 -8.39
CA GLY A 95 -5.54 -12.64 -7.43
C GLY A 95 -6.66 -13.54 -6.90
N LEU A 96 -7.77 -12.96 -6.43
CA LEU A 96 -8.93 -13.74 -5.97
C LEU A 96 -9.49 -14.64 -7.06
N ALA A 97 -9.57 -14.14 -8.30
CA ALA A 97 -10.08 -14.93 -9.41
C ALA A 97 -9.20 -16.15 -9.70
N GLY A 98 -7.87 -15.98 -9.71
CA GLY A 98 -6.92 -17.07 -9.91
C GLY A 98 -6.85 -18.06 -8.75
N GLU A 99 -6.96 -17.58 -7.50
CA GLU A 99 -6.92 -18.44 -6.31
C GLU A 99 -8.17 -19.32 -6.15
N ILE A 100 -9.33 -18.83 -6.59
CA ILE A 100 -10.60 -19.56 -6.54
C ILE A 100 -10.79 -20.44 -7.78
N GLY A 101 -10.34 -19.98 -8.95
CA GLY A 101 -10.53 -20.71 -10.21
C GLY A 101 -11.99 -20.71 -10.65
N ASP A 102 -12.71 -21.80 -10.40
CA ASP A 102 -14.11 -21.96 -10.84
C ASP A 102 -15.10 -21.38 -9.82
N TRP A 103 -15.59 -20.18 -10.12
CA TRP A 103 -16.55 -19.45 -9.30
C TRP A 103 -17.96 -20.04 -9.31
N SER A 104 -18.29 -20.94 -10.24
CA SER A 104 -19.62 -21.56 -10.32
C SER A 104 -19.84 -22.63 -9.24
N GLN A 105 -18.75 -23.21 -8.72
CA GLN A 105 -18.80 -24.24 -7.68
C GLN A 105 -19.02 -23.67 -6.28
N LEU A 106 -18.85 -22.35 -6.12
CA LEU A 106 -18.96 -21.67 -4.84
C LEU A 106 -20.29 -20.93 -4.70
N THR A 107 -20.88 -21.04 -3.52
CA THR A 107 -22.05 -20.28 -3.08
C THR A 107 -21.61 -19.26 -2.03
N GLY A 108 -22.42 -18.23 -1.75
CA GLY A 108 -22.09 -17.23 -0.72
C GLY A 108 -21.71 -17.84 0.65
N ARG A 109 -22.29 -19.00 0.99
CA ARG A 109 -21.96 -19.72 2.23
C ARG A 109 -20.67 -20.54 2.11
N SER A 110 -20.44 -21.22 0.98
CA SER A 110 -19.26 -22.07 0.81
C SER A 110 -17.98 -21.28 0.50
N VAL A 111 -18.07 -20.06 -0.05
CA VAL A 111 -16.91 -19.16 -0.21
C VAL A 111 -16.22 -18.90 1.13
N GLY A 112 -17.00 -18.58 2.18
CA GLY A 112 -16.43 -18.35 3.51
C GLY A 112 -15.70 -19.58 4.06
N ALA A 113 -16.24 -20.78 3.82
CA ALA A 113 -15.60 -22.03 4.24
C ALA A 113 -14.32 -22.30 3.44
N HIS A 114 -14.34 -22.10 2.11
CA HIS A 114 -13.20 -22.27 1.23
C HIS A 114 -12.01 -21.35 1.60
N LEU A 115 -12.31 -20.14 2.07
CA LEU A 115 -11.32 -19.18 2.54
C LEU A 115 -10.90 -19.43 4.01
N GLY A 116 -11.54 -20.36 4.69
CA GLY A 116 -11.31 -20.64 6.10
C GLY A 116 -11.69 -19.45 6.99
N LEU A 117 -12.76 -18.73 6.64
CA LEU A 117 -13.35 -17.63 7.40
C LEU A 117 -14.52 -18.09 8.30
N VAL A 118 -14.98 -19.33 8.12
CA VAL A 118 -16.05 -19.92 8.94
C VAL A 118 -15.45 -20.45 10.25
N PRO A 119 -16.05 -20.12 11.41
CA PRO A 119 -15.67 -20.69 12.70
C PRO A 119 -15.78 -22.22 12.69
N ALA A 120 -14.88 -22.91 13.39
CA ALA A 120 -15.05 -24.33 13.67
C ALA A 120 -16.35 -24.54 14.44
N GLU A 121 -17.11 -25.60 14.13
CA GLU A 121 -18.33 -25.92 14.85
C GLU A 121 -18.25 -27.35 15.38
N TYR A 122 -18.42 -27.48 16.70
CA TYR A 122 -18.55 -28.77 17.37
C TYR A 122 -19.99 -28.87 17.85
N SER A 123 -20.77 -29.74 17.22
CA SER A 123 -22.15 -30.01 17.60
C SER A 123 -22.28 -31.48 17.99
N SER A 124 -22.75 -31.75 19.21
CA SER A 124 -23.11 -33.09 19.67
C SER A 124 -24.51 -33.05 20.28
N GLY A 125 -25.46 -33.77 19.65
CA GLY A 125 -26.86 -33.80 20.10
C GLY A 125 -27.50 -32.42 20.15
N ALA A 126 -27.94 -31.98 21.34
CA ALA A 126 -28.61 -30.70 21.58
C ALA A 126 -27.66 -29.51 21.81
N THR A 127 -26.34 -29.74 21.87
CA THR A 127 -25.35 -28.70 22.20
C THR A 127 -24.57 -28.30 20.95
N ARG A 128 -24.54 -26.99 20.68
CA ARG A 128 -23.78 -26.38 19.59
C ARG A 128 -22.73 -25.42 20.16
N THR A 129 -21.45 -25.68 19.89
CA THR A 129 -20.34 -24.82 20.30
C THR A 129 -19.57 -24.35 19.08
N GLN A 130 -19.46 -23.03 18.91
CA GLN A 130 -18.61 -22.41 17.89
C GLN A 130 -17.22 -22.13 18.46
N GLY A 131 -16.18 -22.58 17.77
CA GLY A 131 -14.77 -22.39 18.08
C GLY A 131 -14.12 -21.28 17.25
N ALA A 132 -12.79 -21.28 17.22
CA ALA A 132 -12.02 -20.30 16.44
C ALA A 132 -12.19 -20.49 14.92
N VAL A 133 -11.85 -19.45 14.16
CA VAL A 133 -11.73 -19.53 12.70
C VAL A 133 -10.70 -20.61 12.35
N THR A 134 -11.08 -21.55 11.50
CA THR A 134 -10.27 -22.76 11.23
C THR A 134 -8.93 -22.45 10.56
N LYS A 135 -8.85 -21.35 9.80
CA LYS A 135 -7.68 -20.95 8.98
C LYS A 135 -7.21 -22.00 7.96
N THR A 136 -7.92 -23.12 7.83
CA THR A 136 -7.59 -24.26 6.96
C THR A 136 -7.89 -24.02 5.48
N GLY A 137 -8.55 -22.91 5.13
CA GLY A 137 -8.78 -22.51 3.75
C GLY A 137 -7.67 -21.64 3.16
N ASN A 138 -7.85 -21.18 1.91
CA ASN A 138 -6.84 -20.44 1.15
C ASN A 138 -6.36 -19.17 1.91
N GLY A 139 -5.12 -19.22 2.42
CA GLY A 139 -4.53 -18.15 3.21
C GLY A 139 -4.24 -16.88 2.42
N HIS A 140 -3.88 -17.01 1.14
CA HIS A 140 -3.61 -15.88 0.26
C HIS A 140 -4.89 -15.12 -0.07
N ALA A 141 -5.93 -15.83 -0.52
CA ALA A 141 -7.25 -15.24 -0.80
C ALA A 141 -7.88 -14.61 0.46
N ARG A 142 -7.71 -15.25 1.63
CA ARG A 142 -8.13 -14.67 2.92
C ARG A 142 -7.41 -13.36 3.22
N ARG A 143 -6.09 -13.30 3.02
CA ARG A 143 -5.31 -12.08 3.23
C ARG A 143 -5.76 -10.96 2.30
N LEU A 144 -5.94 -11.26 1.00
CA LEU A 144 -6.44 -10.30 0.01
C LEU A 144 -7.77 -9.66 0.42
N LEU A 145 -8.70 -10.46 0.95
CA LEU A 145 -9.99 -9.95 1.41
C LEU A 145 -9.90 -9.14 2.71
N VAL A 146 -9.06 -9.54 3.65
CA VAL A 146 -8.83 -8.78 4.90
C VAL A 146 -8.20 -7.42 4.59
N GLU A 147 -7.22 -7.37 3.69
CA GLU A 147 -6.59 -6.12 3.25
C GLU A 147 -7.61 -5.20 2.54
N ALA A 148 -8.43 -5.76 1.63
CA ALA A 148 -9.49 -5.00 0.95
C ALA A 148 -10.56 -4.46 1.92
N ALA A 149 -10.95 -5.25 2.93
CA ALA A 149 -11.91 -4.82 3.95
C ALA A 149 -11.37 -3.66 4.80
N GLY A 150 -10.07 -3.69 5.14
CA GLY A 150 -9.41 -2.62 5.89
C GLY A 150 -9.49 -1.24 5.22
N ILE A 151 -9.48 -1.20 3.88
CA ILE A 151 -9.62 0.03 3.10
C ILE A 151 -11.01 0.64 3.27
N THR A 152 -12.05 -0.18 3.43
CA THR A 152 -13.44 0.28 3.55
C THR A 152 -13.76 0.78 4.96
N GLY A 153 -13.09 0.24 5.99
CA GLY A 153 -13.32 0.57 7.41
C GLY A 153 -12.61 1.83 7.89
N LEU A 154 -11.47 2.20 7.30
CA LEU A 154 -10.90 3.53 7.45
C LEU A 154 -11.72 4.45 6.55
N GLY A 155 -12.41 5.46 7.09
CA GLY A 155 -13.31 6.38 6.37
C GLY A 155 -12.65 7.24 5.28
N THR A 156 -11.82 6.65 4.44
CA THR A 156 -11.23 7.23 3.25
C THR A 156 -12.33 7.41 2.22
N ALA A 157 -12.65 8.67 1.93
CA ALA A 157 -13.52 9.03 0.83
C ALA A 157 -13.06 8.30 -0.45
N PRO A 158 -13.98 7.85 -1.32
CA PRO A 158 -13.60 7.10 -2.50
C PRO A 158 -12.58 7.90 -3.31
N VAL A 159 -11.44 7.29 -3.60
CA VAL A 159 -10.50 7.80 -4.62
C VAL A 159 -11.30 7.85 -5.92
N ARG A 160 -11.67 9.06 -6.33
CA ARG A 160 -12.45 9.32 -7.54
C ARG A 160 -11.59 8.89 -8.73
N THR A 161 -11.78 7.67 -9.21
CA THR A 161 -11.26 7.24 -10.51
C THR A 161 -11.90 8.13 -11.57
N ARG A 162 -11.07 8.97 -12.21
CA ARG A 162 -11.50 9.73 -13.38
C ARG A 162 -11.70 8.72 -14.51
N ALA A 163 -12.94 8.62 -15.00
CA ALA A 163 -13.27 7.99 -16.27
C ALA A 163 -12.76 8.85 -17.44
#